data_AF-A0A7S7M1G7-F1
#
_entry.id   AF-A0A7S7M1G7-F1
#
_cell.length_a   1.000
_cell.length_b   1.000
_cell.length_c   1.000
_cell.angle_alpha   90.00
_cell.angle_beta   90.00
_cell.angle_gamma   90.00
#
_symmetry.space_group_name_H-M   'P 1'
#
loop_
_entity.id
_entity.type
_entity.pdbx_description
1 polymer ?
#
loop_
_entity_poly.entity_id
_entity_poly.type
_entity_poly.pdbx_seq_one_letter_code
_entity_poly.pdbx_strand_id
1 'polypeptide(L)'
;MRIFTNILLALLAVTFIGCSAGKAPQALHVEKQLPKWYLTPPSNNGISLYGVGEGINREESIKSALDNLVSKLGITISSNYNSTTNTKKGYREYFTQASSSDISSEVSKIRISNYEVIEIHKQNYKHFITLVRSDKKLFIKNLITTLNQRYKKIEDKQKHIIDMNILRRYSFFKESQQTLSQTHSTLLVLNSLDKNFDDSPYLKIIQTINNDSDLLIKNMSISFSASKESSAFVNSIKSVLSETKIAIKPNSQNDKNNINISLSHKLNKAFSHGFHIARTSVLIEVKDNKKNIMHSEQIDAVGHSPQSDDIAMSDSIKNFKEEIEKRDVLKILGVN
;
A
#
# COMPACT_ATOMS: atom_id res chain seq x y z
N MET A 1 85.44 5.52 26.34
CA MET A 1 84.02 5.17 26.57
C MET A 1 83.42 6.07 27.65
N ARG A 2 83.17 7.36 27.35
CA ARG A 2 82.45 8.32 28.23
C ARG A 2 82.11 9.68 27.58
N ILE A 3 82.28 9.82 26.26
CA ILE A 3 82.03 11.10 25.53
C ILE A 3 80.92 10.95 24.48
N PHE A 4 80.58 9.73 24.04
CA PHE A 4 79.47 9.50 23.09
C PHE A 4 78.08 9.42 23.76
N THR A 5 77.99 9.28 25.08
CA THR A 5 76.71 9.20 25.80
C THR A 5 76.09 10.56 26.09
N ASN A 6 76.88 11.64 26.03
CA ASN A 6 76.42 13.00 26.38
C ASN A 6 75.90 13.81 25.19
N ILE A 7 76.07 13.31 23.94
CA ILE A 7 75.52 13.96 22.74
C ILE A 7 74.13 13.41 22.38
N LEU A 8 73.82 12.17 22.78
CA LEU A 8 72.49 11.58 22.59
C LEU A 8 71.44 12.14 23.59
N LEU A 9 71.87 12.62 24.75
CA LEU A 9 70.98 13.21 25.77
C LEU A 9 70.65 14.69 25.50
N ALA A 10 71.43 15.37 24.67
CA ALA A 10 71.21 16.78 24.31
C ALA A 10 70.25 16.97 23.12
N LEU A 11 70.04 15.93 22.29
CA LEU A 11 69.13 15.99 21.15
C LEU A 11 67.67 15.64 21.49
N LEU A 12 67.41 15.07 22.69
CA LEU A 12 66.08 14.69 23.14
C LEU A 12 65.34 15.81 23.92
N ALA A 13 66.01 16.95 24.16
CA ALA A 13 65.48 18.03 24.99
C ALA A 13 64.86 19.21 24.19
N VAL A 14 64.74 19.10 22.86
CA VAL A 14 64.30 20.23 22.00
C VAL A 14 62.97 19.97 21.27
N THR A 15 62.22 18.91 21.60
CA THR A 15 60.92 18.63 20.95
C THR A 15 59.70 18.71 21.88
N PHE A 16 59.71 19.66 22.83
CA PHE A 16 58.53 19.98 23.64
C PHE A 16 58.26 21.49 23.78
N ILE A 17 58.49 22.27 22.72
CA ILE A 17 57.81 23.57 22.56
C ILE A 17 56.51 23.31 21.80
N GLY A 18 55.61 22.59 22.46
CA GLY A 18 54.22 22.46 22.06
C GLY A 18 53.52 23.78 22.34
N CYS A 19 53.09 24.44 21.27
CA CYS A 19 52.36 25.69 21.26
C CYS A 19 51.21 25.66 22.28
N SER A 20 51.36 26.34 23.42
CA SER A 20 50.25 26.76 24.28
C SER A 20 49.51 27.93 23.64
N ALA A 21 48.97 27.68 22.44
CA ALA A 21 47.89 28.50 21.93
C ALA A 21 46.71 28.30 22.88
N GLY A 22 46.39 29.35 23.64
CA GLY A 22 45.29 29.35 24.59
C GLY A 22 44.07 28.71 23.96
N LYS A 23 43.50 27.72 24.65
CA LYS A 23 42.15 27.26 24.32
C LYS A 23 41.29 28.51 24.30
N ALA A 24 40.90 28.95 23.11
CA ALA A 24 39.84 29.93 22.97
C ALA A 24 38.71 29.45 23.88
N PRO A 25 38.12 30.31 24.73
CA PRO A 25 37.03 29.90 25.58
C PRO A 25 36.04 29.17 24.68
N GLN A 26 35.77 27.90 24.98
CA GLN A 26 34.68 27.19 24.32
C GLN A 26 33.49 28.10 24.47
N ALA A 27 33.04 28.69 23.35
CA ALA A 27 31.88 29.53 23.36
C ALA A 27 30.79 28.63 23.94
N LEU A 28 30.38 28.93 25.18
CA LEU A 28 29.20 28.35 25.78
C LEU A 28 28.13 28.49 24.71
N HIS A 29 27.70 27.37 24.15
CA HIS A 29 26.56 27.35 23.23
C HIS A 29 25.43 28.01 24.00
N VAL A 30 25.14 29.28 23.68
CA VAL A 30 23.97 29.96 24.22
C VAL A 30 22.80 29.14 23.69
N GLU A 31 22.19 28.36 24.59
CA GLU A 31 21.04 27.54 24.27
C GLU A 31 19.99 28.49 23.69
N LYS A 32 19.73 28.39 22.38
CA LYS A 32 18.76 29.27 21.75
C LYS A 32 17.41 28.99 22.37
N GLN A 33 16.88 30.02 23.05
CA GLN A 33 15.60 29.94 23.71
C GLN A 33 14.52 29.57 22.69
N LEU A 34 13.67 28.61 23.08
CA LEU A 34 12.55 28.19 22.26
C LEU A 34 11.55 29.34 22.08
N PRO A 35 10.99 29.52 20.88
CA PRO A 35 10.02 30.58 20.65
C PRO A 35 8.72 30.32 21.45
N LYS A 36 8.09 31.38 21.94
CA LYS A 36 6.86 31.29 22.77
C LYS A 36 5.73 30.52 22.06
N TRP A 37 5.60 30.70 20.75
CA TRP A 37 4.60 30.00 19.94
C TRP A 37 4.85 28.49 19.83
N TYR A 38 6.05 27.99 20.12
CA TYR A 38 6.35 26.55 20.18
C TYR A 38 5.91 25.96 21.51
N LEU A 39 6.18 26.67 22.61
CA LEU A 39 5.78 26.26 23.97
C LEU A 39 4.27 26.34 24.18
N THR A 40 3.63 27.30 23.51
CA THR A 40 2.18 27.54 23.58
C THR A 40 1.63 27.71 22.16
N PRO A 41 1.47 26.59 21.42
CA PRO A 41 1.03 26.65 20.03
C PRO A 41 -0.41 27.14 19.92
N PRO A 42 -0.74 27.93 18.87
CA PRO A 42 -2.10 28.31 18.59
C PRO A 42 -3.02 27.09 18.49
N SER A 43 -4.19 27.18 19.11
CA SER A 43 -5.21 26.14 19.01
C SER A 43 -6.01 26.25 17.71
N ASN A 44 -6.48 25.12 17.21
CA ASN A 44 -7.42 25.09 16.08
C ASN A 44 -8.68 25.89 16.43
N ASN A 45 -9.20 26.64 15.46
CA ASN A 45 -10.42 27.42 15.62
C ASN A 45 -11.37 27.20 14.43
N GLY A 46 -12.48 27.95 14.39
CA GLY A 46 -13.50 27.80 13.36
C GLY A 46 -13.02 28.11 11.93
N ILE A 47 -11.89 28.79 11.78
CA ILE A 47 -11.38 29.31 10.50
C ILE A 47 -10.05 28.66 10.12
N SER A 48 -9.19 28.35 11.09
CA SER A 48 -7.82 27.91 10.86
C SER A 48 -7.46 26.66 11.65
N LEU A 49 -6.69 25.80 11.00
CA LEU A 49 -6.03 24.63 11.58
C LEU A 49 -4.53 24.92 11.72
N TYR A 50 -3.94 24.51 12.84
CA TYR A 50 -2.54 24.78 13.17
C TYR A 50 -1.77 23.48 13.43
N GLY A 51 -0.55 23.45 12.92
CA GLY A 51 0.40 22.37 13.10
C GLY A 51 1.75 22.90 13.53
N VAL A 52 2.41 22.19 14.42
CA VAL A 52 3.78 22.51 14.85
C VAL A 52 4.62 21.27 14.72
N GLY A 53 5.84 21.43 14.20
CA GLY A 53 6.74 20.31 14.01
C GLY A 53 8.19 20.74 13.97
N GLU A 54 9.05 19.77 14.23
CA GLU A 54 10.50 19.91 14.23
C GLU A 54 11.14 18.96 13.23
N GLY A 55 12.34 19.29 12.77
CA GLY A 55 13.08 18.45 11.84
C GLY A 55 14.51 18.91 11.65
N ILE A 56 15.36 18.01 11.13
CA ILE A 56 16.78 18.32 10.94
C ILE A 56 17.02 19.34 9.80
N ASN A 57 16.02 19.56 8.97
CA ASN A 57 16.01 20.58 7.93
C ASN A 57 14.61 21.22 7.82
N ARG A 58 14.52 22.28 7.01
CA ARG A 58 13.27 23.03 6.81
C ARG A 58 12.14 22.14 6.30
N GLU A 59 12.39 21.32 5.29
CA GLU A 59 11.37 20.47 4.65
C GLU A 59 10.81 19.44 5.64
N GLU A 60 11.69 18.81 6.41
CA GLU A 60 11.31 17.84 7.43
C GLU A 60 10.49 18.48 8.56
N SER A 61 10.89 19.68 9.01
CA SER A 61 10.13 20.40 10.03
C SER A 61 8.74 20.82 9.53
N ILE A 62 8.60 21.18 8.25
CA ILE A 62 7.30 21.48 7.62
C ILE A 62 6.46 20.20 7.53
N LYS A 63 7.04 19.09 7.07
CA LYS A 63 6.35 17.80 6.99
C LYS A 63 5.86 17.36 8.37
N SER A 64 6.73 17.40 9.38
CA SER A 64 6.41 17.12 10.78
C SER A 64 5.27 18.02 11.30
N ALA A 65 5.27 19.31 10.94
CA ALA A 65 4.21 20.23 11.32
C ALA A 65 2.86 19.90 10.65
N LEU A 66 2.86 19.47 9.39
CA LEU A 66 1.67 19.00 8.68
C LEU A 66 1.15 17.68 9.27
N ASP A 67 2.04 16.74 9.58
CA ASP A 67 1.69 15.48 10.25
C ASP A 67 1.07 15.74 11.63
N ASN A 68 1.60 16.72 12.39
CA ASN A 68 1.01 17.16 13.65
C ASN A 68 -0.40 17.74 13.47
N LEU A 69 -0.62 18.55 12.44
CA LEU A 69 -1.92 19.13 12.13
C LEU A 69 -2.95 18.02 11.87
N VAL A 70 -2.61 17.06 11.00
CA VAL A 70 -3.46 15.92 10.65
C VAL A 70 -3.72 15.03 11.87
N SER A 71 -2.71 14.81 12.71
CA SER A 71 -2.85 14.01 13.94
C SER A 71 -3.81 14.66 14.94
N LYS A 72 -3.69 15.97 15.17
CA LYS A 72 -4.64 16.74 16.01
C LYS A 72 -6.07 16.65 15.47
N LEU A 73 -6.22 16.68 14.14
CA LEU A 73 -7.50 16.50 13.49
C LEU A 73 -8.05 15.08 13.76
N GLY A 74 -7.23 14.04 13.60
CA GLY A 74 -7.60 12.65 13.89
C GLY A 74 -8.10 12.46 15.33
N ILE A 75 -7.37 12.99 16.32
CA ILE A 75 -7.77 12.96 17.74
C ILE A 75 -9.12 13.64 17.96
N THR A 76 -9.32 14.82 17.35
CA THR A 76 -10.58 15.58 17.46
C THR A 76 -11.76 14.79 16.88
N ILE A 77 -11.56 14.15 15.72
CA ILE A 77 -12.58 13.34 15.05
C ILE A 77 -12.91 12.10 15.87
N SER A 78 -11.90 11.37 16.33
CA SER A 78 -12.11 10.17 17.17
C SER A 78 -12.89 10.50 18.44
N SER A 79 -12.61 11.64 19.07
CA SER A 79 -13.35 12.13 20.24
C SER A 79 -14.83 12.44 19.93
N ASN A 80 -15.08 13.15 18.83
CA ASN A 80 -16.44 13.45 18.36
C ASN A 80 -17.21 12.19 17.92
N TYR A 81 -16.51 11.21 17.35
CA TYR A 81 -17.11 9.94 16.93
C TYR A 81 -17.56 9.11 18.14
N ASN A 82 -16.67 8.89 19.12
CA ASN A 82 -17.00 8.14 20.34
C ASN A 82 -18.16 8.75 21.15
N SER A 83 -18.35 10.07 21.08
CA SER A 83 -19.48 10.72 21.75
C SER A 83 -20.80 10.60 20.99
N THR A 84 -20.78 10.42 19.66
CA THR A 84 -21.99 10.38 18.81
C THR A 84 -22.46 8.97 18.47
N THR A 85 -21.58 7.96 18.38
CA THR A 85 -21.95 6.56 18.12
C THR A 85 -22.81 5.94 19.22
N ASN A 86 -22.70 6.41 20.46
CA ASN A 86 -23.58 6.01 21.56
C ASN A 86 -25.07 6.40 21.35
N THR A 87 -25.41 7.12 20.26
CA THR A 87 -26.75 7.70 20.04
C THR A 87 -27.42 7.40 18.69
N LYS A 88 -26.73 6.80 17.70
CA LYS A 88 -27.28 6.57 16.35
C LYS A 88 -27.14 5.10 15.90
N LYS A 89 -28.26 4.35 15.86
CA LYS A 89 -28.35 3.00 15.27
C LYS A 89 -28.79 3.08 13.80
N GLY A 90 -28.15 2.33 12.88
CA GLY A 90 -28.56 2.25 11.46
C GLY A 90 -27.42 1.95 10.47
N TYR A 91 -27.67 2.12 9.16
CA TYR A 91 -26.77 1.76 8.03
C TYR A 91 -25.31 2.28 8.12
N ARG A 92 -25.06 3.35 8.89
CA ARG A 92 -23.68 3.81 9.21
C ARG A 92 -22.86 2.73 9.91
N GLU A 93 -23.49 1.90 10.74
CA GLU A 93 -22.86 0.82 11.54
C GLU A 93 -22.22 -0.28 10.67
N TYR A 94 -22.74 -0.54 9.47
CA TYR A 94 -22.17 -1.50 8.51
C TYR A 94 -20.88 -1.00 7.85
N PHE A 95 -20.67 0.32 7.79
CA PHE A 95 -19.45 0.93 7.27
C PHE A 95 -18.45 1.30 8.37
N THR A 96 -18.91 1.46 9.62
CA THR A 96 -18.07 1.99 10.71
C THR A 96 -18.09 1.08 11.94
N GLN A 97 -17.36 -0.02 11.86
CA GLN A 97 -16.77 -0.71 13.03
C GLN A 97 -15.30 -0.26 13.23
N ALA A 98 -15.04 1.05 13.14
CA ALA A 98 -13.70 1.60 13.30
C ALA A 98 -13.45 2.00 14.76
N SER A 99 -12.33 1.57 15.33
CA SER A 99 -11.87 2.04 16.64
C SER A 99 -11.26 3.46 16.54
N SER A 100 -11.05 4.12 17.68
CA SER A 100 -10.34 5.41 17.74
C SER A 100 -8.96 5.37 17.07
N SER A 101 -8.26 4.22 17.19
CA SER A 101 -6.96 4.00 16.56
C SER A 101 -7.09 3.91 15.04
N ASP A 102 -8.12 3.22 14.54
CA ASP A 102 -8.36 3.08 13.10
C ASP A 102 -8.69 4.43 12.47
N ILE A 103 -9.54 5.22 13.14
CA ILE A 103 -9.88 6.58 12.68
C ILE A 103 -8.62 7.46 12.61
N SER A 104 -7.78 7.45 13.65
CA SER A 104 -6.54 8.23 13.66
C SER A 104 -5.58 7.80 12.54
N SER A 105 -5.41 6.49 12.37
CA SER A 105 -4.60 5.90 11.29
C SER A 105 -5.12 6.29 9.91
N GLU A 106 -6.44 6.26 9.70
CA GLU A 106 -7.05 6.62 8.43
C GLU A 106 -6.95 8.13 8.13
N VAL A 107 -7.14 8.99 9.14
CA VAL A 107 -6.98 10.44 9.00
C VAL A 107 -5.54 10.82 8.68
N SER A 108 -4.55 10.10 9.24
CA SER A 108 -3.11 10.33 8.98
C SER A 108 -2.72 10.25 7.50
N LYS A 109 -3.50 9.55 6.68
CA LYS A 109 -3.26 9.41 5.24
C LYS A 109 -3.65 10.65 4.43
N ILE A 110 -4.33 11.62 5.06
CA ILE A 110 -4.81 12.83 4.38
C ILE A 110 -3.66 13.81 4.17
N ARG A 111 -3.52 14.26 2.92
CA ARG A 111 -2.51 15.25 2.54
C ARG A 111 -3.10 16.65 2.61
N ILE A 112 -2.39 17.56 3.28
CA ILE A 112 -2.73 18.98 3.34
C ILE A 112 -1.94 19.70 2.24
N SER A 113 -2.63 20.12 1.18
CA SER A 113 -2.00 20.84 0.07
C SER A 113 -2.01 22.36 0.25
N ASN A 114 -3.02 22.90 0.93
CA ASN A 114 -3.19 24.34 1.14
C ASN A 114 -2.76 24.69 2.55
N TYR A 115 -1.49 25.01 2.72
CA TYR A 115 -0.94 25.47 3.99
C TYR A 115 -0.03 26.68 3.78
N GLU A 116 0.10 27.45 4.85
CA GLU A 116 1.01 28.58 4.95
C GLU A 116 2.00 28.30 6.07
N VAL A 117 3.27 28.61 5.83
CA VAL A 117 4.27 28.59 6.88
C VAL A 117 4.24 29.94 7.57
N ILE A 118 3.79 29.96 8.83
CA ILE A 118 3.62 31.18 9.60
C ILE A 118 4.94 31.58 10.25
N GLU A 119 5.64 30.62 10.85
CA GLU A 119 6.93 30.85 11.51
C GLU A 119 7.89 29.69 11.24
N ILE A 120 9.18 30.01 11.11
CA ILE A 120 10.26 29.03 11.15
C ILE A 120 11.34 29.56 12.08
N HIS A 121 11.72 28.75 13.07
CA HIS A 121 12.81 29.04 13.97
C HIS A 121 13.94 28.02 13.83
N LYS A 122 15.16 28.50 13.57
CA LYS A 122 16.37 27.66 13.55
C LYS A 122 17.02 27.67 14.93
N GLN A 123 16.78 26.61 15.71
CA GLN A 123 17.29 26.48 17.07
C GLN A 123 18.81 26.23 17.06
N ASN A 124 19.30 25.19 16.38
CA ASN A 124 20.73 24.82 16.36
C ASN A 124 21.22 24.46 14.93
N TYR A 125 22.44 23.93 14.79
CA TYR A 125 22.92 23.38 13.52
C TYR A 125 21.98 22.26 13.08
N LYS A 126 21.29 22.46 11.95
CA LYS A 126 20.34 21.48 11.38
C LYS A 126 19.21 21.10 12.34
N HIS A 127 18.61 22.06 13.04
CA HIS A 127 17.35 21.84 13.76
C HIS A 127 16.42 23.02 13.52
N PHE A 128 15.25 22.72 12.98
CA PHE A 128 14.23 23.68 12.58
C PHE A 128 12.92 23.35 13.26
N ILE A 129 12.27 24.37 13.79
CA ILE A 129 10.92 24.31 14.33
C ILE A 129 10.04 25.15 13.40
N THR A 130 8.90 24.59 13.01
CA THR A 130 7.98 25.23 12.08
C THR A 130 6.56 25.27 12.63
N LEU A 131 5.89 26.41 12.44
CA LEU A 131 4.45 26.58 12.64
C LEU A 131 3.78 26.72 11.28
N VAL A 132 2.81 25.86 11.00
CA VAL A 132 1.99 25.91 9.79
C VAL A 132 0.54 26.23 10.14
N ARG A 133 -0.14 26.88 9.19
CA ARG A 133 -1.58 27.15 9.23
C ARG A 133 -2.24 26.64 7.96
N SER A 134 -3.44 26.10 8.07
CA SER A 134 -4.31 25.81 6.93
C SER A 134 -5.68 26.47 7.13
N ASP A 135 -6.20 27.13 6.10
CA ASP A 135 -7.57 27.65 6.11
C ASP A 135 -8.57 26.49 6.02
N LYS A 136 -9.46 26.40 7.01
CA LYS A 136 -10.40 25.29 7.15
C LYS A 136 -11.39 25.22 5.97
N LYS A 137 -11.85 26.35 5.45
CA LYS A 137 -12.84 26.39 4.35
C LYS A 137 -12.20 25.93 3.05
N LEU A 138 -11.00 26.41 2.75
CA LEU A 138 -10.21 25.98 1.59
C LEU A 138 -9.81 24.51 1.71
N PHE A 139 -9.45 24.04 2.90
CA PHE A 139 -9.15 22.64 3.15
C PHE A 139 -10.37 21.74 2.87
N ILE A 140 -11.55 22.06 3.42
CA ILE A 140 -12.80 21.33 3.14
C ILE A 140 -13.12 21.34 1.64
N LYS A 141 -13.05 22.51 1.00
CA LYS A 141 -13.31 22.64 -0.44
C LYS A 141 -12.38 21.73 -1.28
N ASN A 142 -11.10 21.67 -0.92
CA ASN A 142 -10.14 20.80 -1.60
C ASN A 142 -10.44 19.31 -1.39
N LEU A 143 -10.82 18.92 -0.17
CA LEU A 143 -11.22 17.54 0.13
C LEU A 143 -12.43 17.14 -0.72
N ILE A 144 -13.48 17.98 -0.76
CA ILE A 144 -14.68 17.74 -1.59
C ILE A 144 -14.30 17.65 -3.07
N THR A 145 -13.46 18.57 -3.55
CA THR A 145 -13.02 18.58 -4.97
C THR A 145 -12.26 17.30 -5.32
N THR A 146 -11.32 16.89 -4.47
CA THR A 146 -10.52 15.66 -4.65
C THR A 146 -11.43 14.43 -4.63
N LEU A 147 -12.40 14.40 -3.72
CA LEU A 147 -13.39 13.35 -3.62
C LEU A 147 -14.20 13.25 -4.91
N ASN A 148 -14.79 14.36 -5.36
CA ASN A 148 -15.57 14.42 -6.60
C ASN A 148 -14.76 13.97 -7.82
N GLN A 149 -13.49 14.35 -7.92
CA GLN A 149 -12.61 13.89 -9.00
C GLN A 149 -12.40 12.37 -8.99
N ARG A 150 -12.20 11.77 -7.81
CA ARG A 150 -12.06 10.31 -7.69
C ARG A 150 -13.34 9.59 -8.10
N TYR A 151 -14.49 10.04 -7.62
CA TYR A 151 -15.78 9.44 -7.96
C TYR A 151 -16.11 9.59 -9.44
N LYS A 152 -15.89 10.77 -10.02
CA LYS A 152 -16.09 11.00 -11.46
C LYS A 152 -15.23 10.06 -12.32
N LYS A 153 -13.98 9.80 -11.91
CA LYS A 153 -13.10 8.84 -12.61
C LYS A 153 -13.67 7.42 -12.58
N ILE A 154 -14.27 7.00 -11.46
CA ILE A 154 -14.94 5.69 -11.34
C ILE A 154 -16.17 5.65 -12.24
N GLU A 155 -17.02 6.68 -12.19
CA GLU A 155 -18.23 6.79 -13.00
C GLU A 155 -17.92 6.78 -14.51
N ASP A 156 -16.92 7.54 -14.96
CA ASP A 156 -16.52 7.59 -16.36
C ASP A 156 -15.99 6.24 -16.85
N LYS A 157 -15.23 5.51 -16.03
CA LYS A 157 -14.81 4.13 -16.33
C LYS A 157 -16.01 3.16 -16.35
N GLN A 158 -16.99 3.36 -15.46
CA GLN A 158 -18.16 2.49 -15.34
C GLN A 158 -19.04 2.53 -16.60
N LYS A 159 -19.14 3.67 -17.28
CA LYS A 159 -19.96 3.82 -18.52
C LYS A 159 -19.64 2.79 -19.61
N HIS A 160 -18.41 2.29 -19.65
CA HIS A 160 -17.94 1.35 -20.66
C HIS A 160 -17.81 -0.08 -20.15
N ILE A 161 -18.25 -0.37 -18.91
CA ILE A 161 -17.98 -1.66 -18.26
C ILE A 161 -18.77 -2.82 -18.86
N ILE A 162 -19.97 -2.55 -19.36
CA ILE A 162 -20.88 -3.58 -19.89
C ILE A 162 -20.32 -4.22 -21.16
N ASP A 163 -19.53 -3.46 -21.93
CA ASP A 163 -18.88 -3.93 -23.16
C ASP A 163 -17.59 -4.70 -22.90
N MET A 164 -17.11 -4.71 -21.65
CA MET A 164 -15.89 -5.41 -21.26
C MET A 164 -16.14 -6.89 -20.95
N ASN A 165 -15.13 -7.72 -21.18
CA ASN A 165 -15.14 -9.10 -20.72
C ASN A 165 -15.16 -9.21 -19.18
N ILE A 166 -15.55 -10.39 -18.68
CA ILE A 166 -15.78 -10.63 -17.26
C ILE A 166 -14.56 -10.32 -16.36
N LEU A 167 -13.33 -10.62 -16.77
CA LEU A 167 -12.13 -10.31 -15.97
C LEU A 167 -11.81 -8.83 -15.94
N ARG A 168 -12.02 -8.10 -17.04
CA ARG A 168 -11.88 -6.63 -17.06
C ARG A 168 -12.91 -5.95 -16.17
N ARG A 169 -14.15 -6.46 -16.16
CA ARG A 169 -15.19 -6.01 -15.24
C ARG A 169 -14.77 -6.26 -13.79
N TYR A 170 -14.25 -7.45 -13.51
CA TYR A 170 -13.74 -7.80 -12.19
C TYR A 170 -12.57 -6.91 -11.76
N SER A 171 -11.59 -6.68 -12.64
CA SER A 171 -10.46 -5.76 -12.42
C SER A 171 -10.95 -4.34 -12.12
N PHE A 172 -11.91 -3.81 -12.88
CA PHE A 172 -12.50 -2.51 -12.59
C PHE A 172 -13.09 -2.43 -11.19
N PHE A 173 -13.88 -3.43 -10.77
CA PHE A 173 -14.51 -3.40 -9.45
C PHE A 173 -13.45 -3.46 -8.34
N LYS A 174 -12.42 -4.30 -8.50
CA LYS A 174 -11.29 -4.38 -7.56
C LYS A 174 -10.55 -3.04 -7.44
N GLU A 175 -10.20 -2.41 -8.57
CA GLU A 175 -9.57 -1.08 -8.59
C GLU A 175 -10.45 0.00 -7.95
N SER A 176 -11.75 -0.05 -8.24
CA SER A 176 -12.74 0.90 -7.70
C SER A 176 -12.87 0.74 -6.20
N GLN A 177 -12.99 -0.49 -5.70
CA GLN A 177 -13.02 -0.80 -4.26
C GLN A 177 -11.76 -0.32 -3.55
N GLN A 178 -10.57 -0.53 -4.13
CA GLN A 178 -9.32 -0.01 -3.58
C GLN A 178 -9.27 1.52 -3.57
N THR A 179 -9.78 2.17 -4.62
CA THR A 179 -9.86 3.64 -4.68
C THR A 179 -10.84 4.17 -3.62
N LEU A 180 -11.97 3.49 -3.44
CA LEU A 180 -13.03 3.89 -2.51
C LEU A 180 -12.68 3.63 -1.05
N SER A 181 -11.94 2.56 -0.73
CA SER A 181 -11.46 2.31 0.64
C SER A 181 -10.61 3.47 1.15
N GLN A 182 -9.82 4.10 0.27
CA GLN A 182 -9.04 5.31 0.56
C GLN A 182 -9.88 6.60 0.70
N THR A 183 -11.19 6.56 0.45
CA THR A 183 -12.09 7.72 0.59
C THR A 183 -12.83 7.76 1.92
N HIS A 184 -12.86 6.67 2.67
CA HIS A 184 -13.54 6.59 3.97
C HIS A 184 -13.00 7.64 4.96
N SER A 185 -11.66 7.75 5.08
CA SER A 185 -11.01 8.77 5.92
C SER A 185 -11.43 10.19 5.56
N THR A 186 -11.57 10.48 4.27
CA THR A 186 -11.96 11.80 3.77
C THR A 186 -13.41 12.12 4.13
N LEU A 187 -14.33 11.14 4.03
CA LEU A 187 -15.72 11.30 4.43
C LEU A 187 -15.86 11.53 5.94
N LEU A 188 -15.09 10.82 6.78
CA LEU A 188 -15.08 11.04 8.23
C LEU A 188 -14.59 12.45 8.59
N VAL A 189 -13.50 12.91 7.96
CA VAL A 189 -13.00 14.28 8.15
C VAL A 189 -14.04 15.31 7.74
N LEU A 190 -14.66 15.15 6.57
CA LEU A 190 -15.64 16.11 6.06
C LEU A 190 -16.85 16.22 6.99
N ASN A 191 -17.43 15.10 7.40
CA ASN A 191 -18.53 15.06 8.36
C ASN A 191 -18.20 15.71 9.71
N SER A 192 -16.95 15.60 10.18
CA SER A 192 -16.54 16.23 11.45
C SER A 192 -16.22 17.71 11.30
N LEU A 193 -15.73 18.14 10.14
CA LEU A 193 -15.31 19.53 9.93
C LEU A 193 -16.48 20.42 9.49
N ASP A 194 -17.45 19.86 8.77
CA ASP A 194 -18.65 20.51 8.27
C ASP A 194 -19.91 19.71 8.61
N LYS A 195 -20.72 20.23 9.53
CA LYS A 195 -21.97 19.59 9.97
C LYS A 195 -23.04 19.54 8.89
N ASN A 196 -22.91 20.37 7.85
CA ASN A 196 -23.87 20.46 6.74
C ASN A 196 -23.43 19.62 5.53
N PHE A 197 -22.27 18.96 5.61
CA PHE A 197 -21.82 18.07 4.54
C PHE A 197 -22.73 16.85 4.44
N ASP A 198 -23.28 16.62 3.24
CA ASP A 198 -24.07 15.43 2.93
C ASP A 198 -23.17 14.35 2.30
N ASP A 199 -22.93 13.28 3.06
CA ASP A 199 -22.13 12.14 2.63
C ASP A 199 -22.94 11.08 1.86
N SER A 200 -24.28 11.19 1.85
CA SER A 200 -25.20 10.20 1.28
C SER A 200 -24.91 9.86 -0.19
N PRO A 201 -24.61 10.83 -1.08
CA PRO A 201 -24.32 10.53 -2.49
C PRO A 201 -23.08 9.64 -2.65
N TYR A 202 -22.05 9.87 -1.84
CA TYR A 202 -20.81 9.11 -1.89
C TYR A 202 -21.01 7.69 -1.36
N LEU A 203 -21.70 7.55 -0.23
CA LEU A 203 -22.04 6.25 0.35
C LEU A 203 -22.86 5.38 -0.62
N LYS A 204 -23.80 5.99 -1.35
CA LYS A 204 -24.60 5.29 -2.37
C LYS A 204 -23.73 4.73 -3.50
N ILE A 205 -22.72 5.47 -3.97
CA ILE A 205 -21.80 4.98 -5.00
C ILE A 205 -20.96 3.82 -4.46
N ILE A 206 -20.43 3.93 -3.23
CA ILE A 206 -19.68 2.84 -2.62
C ILE A 206 -20.54 1.57 -2.52
N GLN A 207 -21.77 1.70 -2.04
CA GLN A 207 -22.70 0.58 -1.94
C GLN A 207 -22.98 -0.04 -3.31
N THR A 208 -23.20 0.77 -4.34
CA THR A 208 -23.46 0.30 -5.71
C THR A 208 -22.28 -0.51 -6.23
N ILE A 209 -21.06 0.02 -6.12
CA ILE A 209 -19.83 -0.66 -6.56
C ILE A 209 -19.62 -1.99 -5.82
N ASN A 210 -19.87 -2.03 -4.50
CA ASN A 210 -19.74 -3.26 -3.73
C ASN A 210 -20.78 -4.32 -4.12
N ASN A 211 -22.06 -3.92 -4.22
CA ASN A 211 -23.12 -4.83 -4.60
C ASN A 211 -22.91 -5.38 -6.02
N ASP A 212 -22.52 -4.53 -6.97
CA ASP A 212 -22.25 -4.95 -8.34
C ASP A 212 -21.03 -5.89 -8.43
N SER A 213 -20.01 -5.65 -7.61
CA SER A 213 -18.85 -6.54 -7.48
C SER A 213 -19.24 -7.92 -6.94
N ASP A 214 -20.03 -7.96 -5.86
CA ASP A 214 -20.51 -9.20 -5.26
C ASP A 214 -21.39 -10.00 -6.23
N LEU A 215 -22.28 -9.31 -6.96
CA LEU A 215 -23.10 -9.91 -8.02
C LEU A 215 -22.23 -10.46 -9.15
N LEU A 216 -21.17 -9.75 -9.54
CA LEU A 216 -20.23 -10.21 -10.56
C LEU A 216 -19.53 -11.49 -10.13
N ILE A 217 -18.97 -11.51 -8.91
CA ILE A 217 -18.25 -12.67 -8.36
C ILE A 217 -19.17 -13.88 -8.27
N LYS A 218 -20.41 -13.70 -7.80
CA LYS A 218 -21.42 -14.78 -7.70
C LYS A 218 -21.77 -15.39 -9.06
N ASN A 219 -21.76 -14.57 -10.11
CA ASN A 219 -22.13 -15.00 -11.46
C ASN A 219 -20.94 -15.46 -12.30
N MET A 220 -19.71 -15.21 -11.85
CA MET A 220 -18.49 -15.64 -12.52
C MET A 220 -18.22 -17.11 -12.24
N SER A 221 -17.74 -17.82 -13.26
CA SER A 221 -17.28 -19.19 -13.07
C SER A 221 -15.96 -19.46 -13.78
N ILE A 222 -15.23 -20.43 -13.25
CA ILE A 222 -13.97 -20.90 -13.83
C ILE A 222 -14.13 -22.35 -14.24
N SER A 223 -13.67 -22.64 -15.45
CA SER A 223 -13.61 -23.98 -16.03
C SER A 223 -12.18 -24.27 -16.47
N PHE A 224 -11.81 -25.54 -16.56
CA PHE A 224 -10.47 -25.96 -16.97
C PHE A 224 -10.54 -26.78 -18.25
N SER A 225 -9.58 -26.55 -19.13
CA SER A 225 -9.29 -27.45 -20.26
C SER A 225 -7.81 -27.84 -20.19
N ALA A 226 -7.53 -29.14 -20.33
CA ALA A 226 -6.17 -29.67 -20.28
C ALA A 226 -6.11 -30.98 -21.05
N SER A 227 -4.94 -31.29 -21.63
CA SER A 227 -4.68 -32.64 -22.14
C SER A 227 -4.64 -33.66 -21.00
N LYS A 228 -4.74 -34.95 -21.32
CA LYS A 228 -4.68 -36.03 -20.32
C LYS A 228 -3.38 -35.93 -19.50
N GLU A 229 -2.28 -35.61 -20.16
CA GLU A 229 -0.94 -35.48 -19.60
C GLU A 229 -0.80 -34.22 -18.74
N SER A 230 -1.58 -33.18 -19.01
CA SER A 230 -1.53 -31.90 -18.29
C SER A 230 -2.49 -31.84 -17.10
N SER A 231 -3.30 -32.88 -16.89
CA SER A 231 -4.33 -32.93 -15.85
C SER A 231 -3.77 -32.83 -14.43
N ALA A 232 -2.54 -33.31 -14.19
CA ALA A 232 -1.89 -33.21 -12.88
C ALA A 232 -1.68 -31.75 -12.44
N PHE A 233 -1.35 -30.85 -13.38
CA PHE A 233 -1.13 -29.43 -13.10
C PHE A 233 -2.44 -28.65 -12.84
N VAL A 234 -3.56 -29.13 -13.37
CA VAL A 234 -4.89 -28.53 -13.15
C VAL A 234 -5.23 -28.49 -11.67
N ASN A 235 -4.90 -29.56 -10.93
CA ASN A 235 -5.21 -29.66 -9.51
C ASN A 235 -4.43 -28.62 -8.68
N SER A 236 -3.18 -28.33 -9.05
CA SER A 236 -2.37 -27.28 -8.41
C SER A 236 -2.97 -25.89 -8.61
N ILE A 237 -3.52 -25.59 -9.79
CA ILE A 237 -4.22 -24.31 -10.01
C ILE A 237 -5.55 -24.29 -9.26
N LYS A 238 -6.32 -25.40 -9.28
CA LYS A 238 -7.60 -25.48 -8.57
C LYS A 238 -7.45 -25.23 -7.07
N SER A 239 -6.40 -25.74 -6.42
CA SER A 239 -6.19 -25.51 -4.99
C SER A 239 -6.02 -24.02 -4.70
N VAL A 240 -5.22 -23.32 -5.50
CA VAL A 240 -5.00 -21.87 -5.32
C VAL A 240 -6.24 -21.05 -5.68
N LEU A 241 -7.00 -21.44 -6.70
CA LEU A 241 -8.26 -20.77 -7.04
C LEU A 241 -9.40 -21.07 -6.06
N SER A 242 -9.32 -22.13 -5.27
CA SER A 242 -10.35 -22.47 -4.28
C SER A 242 -10.45 -21.47 -3.14
N GLU A 243 -9.41 -20.66 -2.93
CA GLU A 243 -9.42 -19.53 -1.99
C GLU A 243 -10.24 -18.34 -2.50
N THR A 244 -10.57 -18.33 -3.79
CA THR A 244 -11.45 -17.30 -4.36
C THR A 244 -12.91 -17.62 -4.09
N LYS A 245 -13.74 -16.58 -3.99
CA LYS A 245 -15.21 -16.73 -3.92
C LYS A 245 -15.84 -17.07 -5.30
N ILE A 246 -15.03 -17.39 -6.31
CA ILE A 246 -15.49 -17.65 -7.68
C ILE A 246 -15.78 -19.15 -7.83
N ALA A 247 -16.94 -19.48 -8.41
CA ALA A 247 -17.34 -20.88 -8.55
C ALA A 247 -16.50 -21.62 -9.61
N ILE A 248 -15.95 -22.78 -9.25
CA ILE A 248 -15.31 -23.69 -10.22
C ILE A 248 -16.38 -24.67 -10.75
N LYS A 249 -16.69 -24.60 -12.05
CA LYS A 249 -17.71 -25.45 -12.68
C LYS A 249 -17.09 -26.41 -13.70
N PRO A 250 -17.45 -27.71 -13.68
CA PRO A 250 -17.05 -28.63 -14.74
C PRO A 250 -17.82 -28.27 -16.02
N ASN A 251 -17.09 -27.79 -17.02
CA ASN A 251 -17.56 -27.56 -18.40
C ASN A 251 -18.71 -26.54 -18.55
N SER A 252 -18.35 -25.29 -18.86
CA SER A 252 -19.30 -24.18 -19.02
C SER A 252 -19.02 -23.41 -20.33
N GLN A 253 -19.02 -24.11 -21.45
CA GLN A 253 -18.63 -23.53 -22.75
C GLN A 253 -19.58 -22.44 -23.29
N ASN A 254 -20.79 -22.32 -22.74
CA ASN A 254 -21.82 -21.38 -23.21
C ASN A 254 -22.18 -20.27 -22.21
N ASP A 255 -21.57 -20.24 -21.03
CA ASP A 255 -21.82 -19.18 -20.05
C ASP A 255 -20.96 -17.96 -20.36
N LYS A 256 -21.61 -16.80 -20.57
CA LYS A 256 -20.95 -15.53 -20.88
C LYS A 256 -20.02 -15.04 -19.76
N ASN A 257 -20.25 -15.51 -18.54
CA ASN A 257 -19.44 -15.16 -17.37
C ASN A 257 -18.44 -16.26 -17.00
N ASN A 258 -18.29 -17.28 -17.84
CA ASN A 258 -17.32 -18.33 -17.63
C ASN A 258 -15.97 -17.99 -18.26
N ILE A 259 -14.92 -18.26 -17.50
CA ILE A 259 -13.53 -18.20 -17.93
C ILE A 259 -13.01 -19.62 -18.08
N ASN A 260 -12.29 -19.86 -19.18
CA ASN A 260 -11.61 -21.13 -19.38
C ASN A 260 -10.11 -20.95 -19.13
N ILE A 261 -9.58 -21.73 -18.20
CA ILE A 261 -8.14 -21.84 -17.99
C ILE A 261 -7.68 -23.09 -18.74
N SER A 262 -6.90 -22.85 -19.79
CA SER A 262 -6.34 -23.86 -20.68
C SER A 262 -4.90 -24.13 -20.29
N LEU A 263 -4.58 -25.38 -19.97
CA LEU A 263 -3.23 -25.80 -19.60
C LEU A 263 -2.65 -26.71 -20.68
N SER A 264 -1.42 -26.40 -21.06
CA SER A 264 -0.55 -27.30 -21.81
C SER A 264 0.82 -27.32 -21.17
N HIS A 265 1.55 -28.43 -21.28
CA HIS A 265 2.92 -28.49 -20.78
C HIS A 265 3.86 -29.11 -21.80
N LYS A 266 5.13 -28.71 -21.73
CA LYS A 266 6.25 -29.37 -22.39
C LYS A 266 7.10 -30.05 -21.33
N LEU A 267 7.48 -31.30 -21.59
CA LEU A 267 8.34 -32.09 -20.71
C LEU A 267 9.65 -32.39 -21.43
N ASN A 268 10.76 -32.06 -20.78
CA ASN A 268 12.09 -32.47 -21.19
C ASN A 268 12.72 -33.30 -20.07
N LYS A 269 13.13 -34.53 -20.39
CA LYS A 269 13.76 -35.47 -19.48
C LYS A 269 15.25 -35.54 -19.74
N ALA A 270 16.06 -35.56 -18.68
CA ALA A 270 17.50 -35.75 -18.77
C ALA A 270 18.00 -36.62 -17.61
N PHE A 271 19.14 -37.28 -17.80
CA PHE A 271 19.85 -37.96 -16.73
C PHE A 271 21.23 -37.34 -16.56
N SER A 272 21.58 -36.94 -15.34
CA SER A 272 22.84 -36.27 -15.06
C SER A 272 23.26 -36.46 -13.61
N HIS A 273 24.54 -36.72 -13.38
CA HIS A 273 25.13 -36.86 -12.03
C HIS A 273 24.38 -37.84 -11.11
N GLY A 274 23.84 -38.94 -11.67
CA GLY A 274 23.08 -39.93 -10.89
C GLY A 274 21.62 -39.57 -10.63
N PHE A 275 21.09 -38.50 -11.24
CA PHE A 275 19.70 -38.07 -11.10
C PHE A 275 18.97 -38.06 -12.43
N HIS A 276 17.74 -38.57 -12.40
CA HIS A 276 16.68 -38.26 -13.36
C HIS A 276 16.19 -36.82 -13.13
N ILE A 277 16.06 -36.06 -14.21
CA ILE A 277 15.66 -34.66 -14.21
C ILE A 277 14.44 -34.51 -15.12
N ALA A 278 13.34 -33.99 -14.57
CA ALA A 278 12.15 -33.61 -15.32
C ALA A 278 12.04 -32.08 -15.34
N ARG A 279 12.22 -31.47 -16.52
CA ARG A 279 12.00 -30.03 -16.74
C ARG A 279 10.65 -29.85 -17.40
N THR A 280 9.72 -29.21 -16.69
CA THR A 280 8.38 -28.93 -17.20
C THR A 280 8.22 -27.44 -17.44
N SER A 281 7.64 -27.10 -18.59
CA SER A 281 7.20 -25.74 -18.92
C SER A 281 5.70 -25.78 -19.10
N VAL A 282 4.96 -25.23 -18.15
CA VAL A 282 3.49 -25.21 -18.15
C VAL A 282 3.01 -23.87 -18.67
N LEU A 283 2.31 -23.89 -19.79
CA LEU A 283 1.64 -22.73 -20.36
C LEU A 283 0.19 -22.68 -19.84
N ILE A 284 -0.14 -21.58 -19.17
CA ILE A 284 -1.45 -21.27 -18.63
C ILE A 284 -2.06 -20.18 -19.51
N GLU A 285 -3.16 -20.49 -20.20
CA GLU A 285 -3.90 -19.53 -21.01
C GLU A 285 -5.27 -19.29 -20.40
N VAL A 286 -5.59 -18.04 -20.09
CA VAL A 286 -6.90 -17.61 -19.61
C VAL A 286 -7.70 -17.11 -20.79
N LYS A 287 -8.83 -17.77 -21.08
CA LYS A 287 -9.67 -17.51 -22.24
C LYS A 287 -11.07 -17.05 -21.85
N ASP A 288 -11.63 -16.13 -22.62
CA ASP A 288 -13.04 -15.76 -22.48
C ASP A 288 -13.97 -16.85 -23.05
N ASN A 289 -15.28 -16.63 -22.92
CA ASN A 289 -16.32 -17.49 -23.48
C ASN A 289 -16.30 -17.58 -25.02
N LYS A 290 -15.63 -16.64 -25.70
CA LYS A 290 -15.41 -16.62 -27.16
C LYS A 290 -14.06 -17.27 -27.55
N LYS A 291 -13.34 -17.86 -26.58
CA LYS A 291 -12.01 -18.47 -26.73
C LYS A 291 -10.88 -17.49 -27.05
N ASN A 292 -11.09 -16.19 -26.89
CA ASN A 292 -10.02 -15.20 -27.01
C ASN A 292 -9.08 -15.34 -25.81
N ILE A 293 -7.77 -15.37 -26.06
CA ILE A 293 -6.76 -15.37 -25.00
C ILE A 293 -6.73 -13.98 -24.38
N MET A 294 -7.05 -13.92 -23.09
CA MET A 294 -7.07 -12.70 -22.29
C MET A 294 -5.77 -12.50 -21.54
N HIS A 295 -5.17 -13.61 -21.10
CA HIS A 295 -3.90 -13.64 -20.40
C HIS A 295 -3.20 -14.96 -20.70
N SER A 296 -1.87 -14.93 -20.71
CA SER A 296 -1.05 -16.10 -20.91
C SER A 296 0.20 -15.98 -20.06
N GLU A 297 0.55 -17.05 -19.36
CA GLU A 297 1.75 -17.12 -18.55
C GLU A 297 2.40 -18.50 -18.68
N GLN A 298 3.73 -18.52 -18.73
CA GLN A 298 4.50 -19.75 -18.68
C GLN A 298 5.18 -19.85 -17.32
N ILE A 299 5.05 -21.01 -16.67
CA ILE A 299 5.73 -21.33 -15.43
C ILE A 299 6.59 -22.56 -15.68
N ASP A 300 7.89 -22.41 -15.41
CA ASP A 300 8.84 -23.49 -15.51
C ASP A 300 9.06 -24.11 -14.12
N ALA A 301 9.09 -25.44 -14.06
CA ALA A 301 9.38 -26.18 -12.85
C ALA A 301 10.33 -27.34 -13.17
N VAL A 302 11.24 -27.62 -12.24
CA VAL A 302 12.23 -28.68 -12.38
C VAL A 302 12.08 -29.63 -11.21
N GLY A 303 12.04 -30.93 -11.48
CA GLY A 303 12.07 -31.97 -10.46
C GLY A 303 13.23 -32.93 -10.65
N HIS A 304 13.68 -33.51 -9.54
CA HIS A 304 14.86 -34.37 -9.48
C HIS A 304 14.57 -35.68 -8.73
N SER A 305 15.12 -36.79 -9.21
CA SER A 305 15.07 -38.06 -8.49
C SER A 305 16.22 -38.98 -8.85
N PRO A 306 16.86 -39.66 -7.88
CA PRO A 306 17.85 -40.69 -8.17
C PRO A 306 17.21 -42.01 -8.64
N GLN A 307 15.87 -42.13 -8.60
CA GLN A 307 15.16 -43.40 -8.77
C GLN A 307 14.55 -43.58 -10.15
N SER A 308 13.79 -42.59 -10.64
CA SER A 308 13.11 -42.69 -11.93
C SER A 308 12.64 -41.33 -12.46
N ASP A 309 12.35 -41.28 -13.76
CA ASP A 309 11.74 -40.12 -14.40
C ASP A 309 10.35 -39.77 -13.85
N ASP A 310 9.58 -40.78 -13.42
CA ASP A 310 8.22 -40.57 -12.91
C ASP A 310 8.22 -39.87 -11.55
N ILE A 311 9.20 -40.21 -10.71
CA ILE A 311 9.39 -39.55 -9.42
C ILE A 311 9.94 -38.13 -9.63
N ALA A 312 10.86 -37.94 -10.59
CA ALA A 312 11.31 -36.60 -10.99
C ALA A 312 10.15 -35.75 -11.54
N MET A 313 9.21 -36.34 -12.28
CA MET A 313 8.01 -35.66 -12.77
C MET A 313 7.07 -35.26 -11.62
N SER A 314 6.84 -36.17 -10.65
CA SER A 314 6.03 -35.86 -9.47
C SER A 314 6.64 -34.72 -8.65
N ASP A 315 7.97 -34.69 -8.51
CA ASP A 315 8.70 -33.61 -7.85
C ASP A 315 8.56 -32.28 -8.64
N SER A 316 8.61 -32.33 -9.98
CA SER A 316 8.38 -31.14 -10.83
C SER A 316 6.96 -30.57 -10.65
N ILE A 317 5.93 -31.42 -10.56
CA ILE A 317 4.54 -31.00 -10.30
C ILE A 317 4.41 -30.34 -8.92
N LYS A 318 5.09 -30.89 -7.91
CA LYS A 318 5.13 -30.30 -6.57
C LYS A 318 5.77 -28.91 -6.61
N ASN A 319 6.92 -28.77 -7.25
CA ASN A 319 7.62 -27.50 -7.36
C ASN A 319 6.79 -26.46 -8.15
N PHE A 320 6.08 -26.88 -9.19
CA PHE A 320 5.10 -26.03 -9.88
C PHE A 320 3.99 -25.53 -8.95
N LYS A 321 3.47 -26.39 -8.08
CA LYS A 321 2.45 -26.01 -7.09
C LYS A 321 2.99 -24.94 -6.13
N GLU A 322 4.20 -25.12 -5.61
CA GLU A 322 4.85 -24.15 -4.73
C GLU A 322 5.06 -22.79 -5.42
N GLU A 323 5.43 -22.79 -6.71
CA GLU A 323 5.56 -21.55 -7.49
C GLU A 323 4.23 -20.85 -7.74
N ILE A 324 3.13 -21.59 -7.84
CA ILE A 324 1.78 -21.02 -7.97
C ILE A 324 1.25 -20.49 -6.64
N GLU A 325 1.51 -21.15 -5.53
CA GLU A 325 1.10 -20.69 -4.19
C GLU A 325 1.78 -19.38 -3.78
N LYS A 326 2.99 -19.11 -4.28
CA LYS A 326 3.68 -17.83 -4.09
C LYS A 326 3.09 -16.68 -4.92
N ARG A 327 2.24 -16.99 -5.92
CA ARG A 327 1.66 -15.99 -6.81
C ARG A 327 0.32 -15.52 -6.26
N ASP A 328 0.04 -14.23 -6.46
CA ASP A 328 -1.31 -13.71 -6.24
C ASP A 328 -2.25 -14.41 -7.24
N VAL A 329 -3.31 -15.05 -6.73
CA VAL A 329 -4.38 -15.70 -7.50
C VAL A 329 -4.86 -14.80 -8.65
N LEU A 330 -4.93 -13.50 -8.41
CA LEU A 330 -5.44 -12.54 -9.38
C LEU A 330 -4.47 -12.34 -10.55
N LYS A 331 -3.17 -12.46 -10.31
CA LYS A 331 -2.17 -12.44 -11.38
C LYS A 331 -2.31 -13.65 -12.31
N ILE A 332 -2.60 -14.83 -11.76
CA ILE A 332 -2.86 -16.05 -12.56
C ILE A 332 -4.06 -15.83 -13.50
N LEU A 333 -5.07 -15.09 -13.04
CA LEU A 333 -6.24 -14.72 -13.86
C LEU A 333 -5.98 -13.53 -14.80
N GLY A 334 -4.79 -12.92 -14.79
CA GLY A 334 -4.46 -11.75 -15.58
C GLY A 334 -5.06 -10.44 -15.07
N VAL A 335 -5.41 -10.38 -13.78
CA VAL A 335 -5.95 -9.20 -13.10
C VAL A 335 -4.83 -8.56 -12.28
N ASN A 336 -4.42 -7.35 -12.68
CA ASN A 336 -3.43 -6.54 -11.95
C ASN A 336 -4.06 -5.82 -10.75
#